data_AF-C7R489-F1
#
_entry.id   AF-C7R489-F1
#
_cell.length_a   1.000
_cell.length_b   1.000
_cell.length_c   1.000
_cell.angle_alpha   90.00
_cell.angle_beta   90.00
_cell.angle_gamma   90.00
#
_symmetry.space_group_name_H-M   'P 1'
#
loop_
_entity.id
_entity.type
_entity.pdbx_description
1 polymer ?
#
loop_
_entity_poly.entity_id
_entity_poly.type
_entity_poly.pdbx_seq_one_letter_code
_entity_poly.pdbx_strand_id
1 'polypeptide(L)'
;MPGLTKPSHWLILILVLLLLFGAKKLPDLARSIGQSMKIFKKEIKDLSDDDTPAQTYSQPNEPTHPGPAATHSAPSDPSPTSPGDQSHRGGGAA
;
A
#
# COMPACT_ATOMS: atom_id res chain seq x y z
N MET A 1 -23.36 -40.58 -10.88
CA MET A 1 -21.98 -40.15 -10.52
C MET A 1 -22.03 -39.05 -9.46
N PRO A 2 -22.19 -39.36 -8.15
CA PRO A 2 -22.38 -38.35 -7.11
C PRO A 2 -21.07 -38.10 -6.33
N GLY A 3 -20.35 -37.00 -6.60
CA GLY A 3 -19.07 -36.77 -5.90
C GLY A 3 -18.45 -35.38 -5.91
N LEU A 4 -18.91 -34.43 -6.74
CA LEU A 4 -18.10 -33.24 -7.02
C LEU A 4 -18.45 -31.98 -6.19
N THR A 5 -19.57 -31.96 -5.46
CA THR A 5 -20.04 -30.74 -4.77
C THR A 5 -19.96 -30.82 -3.25
N LYS A 6 -19.30 -31.84 -2.68
CA LYS A 6 -19.12 -31.90 -1.23
C LYS A 6 -18.01 -30.92 -0.82
N PRO A 7 -18.31 -29.83 -0.09
CA PRO A 7 -17.33 -28.81 0.30
C PRO A 7 -16.15 -29.37 1.11
N SER A 8 -16.28 -30.58 1.65
CA SER A 8 -15.22 -31.30 2.36
C SER A 8 -13.97 -31.58 1.53
N HIS A 9 -14.05 -31.69 0.19
CA HIS A 9 -12.86 -31.89 -0.65
C HIS A 9 -11.96 -30.65 -0.71
N TRP A 10 -12.55 -29.45 -0.69
CA TRP A 10 -11.77 -28.21 -0.71
C TRP A 10 -10.92 -28.05 0.55
N LEU A 11 -11.43 -28.53 1.69
CA LEU A 11 -10.71 -28.48 2.96
C LEU A 11 -9.40 -29.31 2.92
N ILE A 12 -9.42 -30.48 2.26
CA ILE A 12 -8.20 -31.31 2.12
C ILE A 12 -7.15 -30.62 1.24
N LEU A 13 -7.58 -29.95 0.17
CA LEU A 13 -6.66 -29.22 -0.72
C LEU A 13 -6.02 -28.03 -0.02
N ILE A 14 -6.82 -27.25 0.72
CA ILE A 14 -6.30 -26.13 1.53
C ILE A 14 -5.31 -26.66 2.57
N LEU A 15 -5.63 -27.77 3.24
CA LEU A 15 -4.77 -28.38 4.24
C LEU A 15 -3.42 -28.80 3.64
N VAL A 16 -3.42 -29.48 2.48
CA VAL A 16 -2.19 -29.86 1.78
C VAL A 16 -1.39 -28.63 1.36
N LEU A 17 -2.05 -27.60 0.82
CA LEU A 17 -1.40 -26.35 0.45
C LEU A 17 -0.78 -25.64 1.67
N LEU A 18 -1.46 -25.68 2.82
CA LEU A 18 -0.96 -25.15 4.09
C LEU A 18 0.24 -25.93 4.62
N LEU A 19 0.32 -27.24 4.39
CA LEU A 19 1.45 -28.06 4.79
C LEU A 19 2.68 -27.79 3.90
N LEU A 20 2.48 -27.61 2.59
CA LEU A 20 3.56 -27.34 1.64
C LEU A 20 4.09 -25.90 1.76
N PHE A 21 3.19 -24.92 1.79
CA PHE A 21 3.55 -23.50 1.82
C PHE A 21 3.69 -22.96 3.26
N GLY A 22 3.04 -23.58 4.24
CA GLY A 22 3.02 -23.12 5.63
C GLY A 22 1.88 -22.14 5.93
N ALA A 23 1.34 -22.20 7.15
CA ALA A 23 0.24 -21.34 7.61
C ALA A 23 0.56 -19.83 7.58
N LYS A 24 1.84 -19.44 7.58
CA LYS A 24 2.27 -18.03 7.48
C LYS A 24 2.40 -17.52 6.04
N LYS A 25 2.50 -18.39 5.02
CA LYS A 25 2.76 -17.96 3.63
C LYS A 25 1.50 -17.72 2.82
N LEU A 26 0.42 -18.49 3.04
CA LEU A 26 -0.86 -18.19 2.41
C LEU A 26 -1.44 -16.81 2.75
N PRO A 27 -1.50 -16.38 4.03
CA PRO A 27 -2.04 -15.04 4.35
C PRO A 27 -1.15 -13.91 3.82
N ASP A 28 0.16 -14.14 3.73
CA ASP A 28 1.13 -13.18 3.21
C ASP A 28 0.98 -13.00 1.69
N LEU A 29 0.91 -14.10 0.93
CA LEU A 29 0.60 -14.09 -0.50
C LEU A 29 -0.79 -13.50 -0.79
N ALA A 30 -1.80 -13.86 0.01
CA ALA A 30 -3.15 -13.30 -0.15
C ALA A 30 -3.16 -11.79 0.09
N ARG A 31 -2.37 -11.26 1.04
CA ARG A 31 -2.25 -9.81 1.27
C ARG A 31 -1.58 -9.09 0.10
N SER A 32 -0.46 -9.61 -0.42
CA SER A 32 0.24 -8.97 -1.54
C SER A 32 -0.59 -8.99 -2.83
N ILE A 33 -1.24 -10.11 -3.12
CA ILE A 33 -2.17 -10.26 -4.27
C ILE A 33 -3.41 -9.38 -4.06
N GLY A 34 -3.94 -9.29 -2.83
CA GLY A 34 -5.09 -8.44 -2.51
C GLY A 34 -4.79 -6.95 -2.69
N GLN A 35 -3.58 -6.51 -2.34
CA GLN A 35 -3.14 -5.13 -2.54
C GLN A 35 -3.02 -4.78 -4.02
N SER A 36 -2.43 -5.65 -4.84
CA SER A 36 -2.34 -5.43 -6.30
C SER A 36 -3.72 -5.48 -6.96
N MET A 37 -4.58 -6.42 -6.57
CA MET A 37 -5.97 -6.47 -7.05
C MET A 37 -6.78 -5.24 -6.66
N LYS A 38 -6.55 -4.63 -5.49
CA LYS A 38 -7.25 -3.40 -5.06
C LYS A 38 -6.90 -2.22 -5.97
N ILE A 39 -5.62 -2.06 -6.32
CA ILE A 39 -5.15 -0.97 -7.20
C ILE A 39 -5.73 -1.18 -8.60
N PHE A 40 -5.57 -2.38 -9.15
CA PHE A 40 -6.12 -2.75 -10.46
C PHE A 40 -7.65 -2.58 -10.52
N LYS A 41 -8.37 -2.96 -9.45
CA LYS A 41 -9.83 -2.76 -9.37
C LYS A 41 -10.20 -1.27 -9.38
N LYS A 42 -9.42 -0.41 -8.72
CA LYS A 42 -9.67 1.04 -8.70
C LYS A 42 -9.42 1.65 -10.06
N GLU A 43 -8.34 1.29 -10.74
CA GLU A 43 -8.04 1.76 -12.10
C GLU A 43 -9.09 1.30 -13.11
N ILE A 44 -9.49 0.02 -13.09
CA ILE A 44 -10.55 -0.48 -13.97
C ILE A 44 -11.89 0.22 -13.68
N LYS A 45 -12.16 0.46 -12.39
CA LYS A 45 -13.42 1.08 -11.96
C LYS A 45 -13.45 2.56 -12.34
N ASP A 46 -12.33 3.27 -12.27
CA ASP A 46 -12.18 4.64 -12.78
C ASP A 46 -12.48 4.72 -14.29
N LEU A 47 -11.98 3.75 -15.06
CA LEU A 47 -12.27 3.63 -16.50
C LEU A 47 -13.72 3.21 -16.80
N SER A 48 -14.41 2.59 -15.84
CA SER A 48 -15.80 2.13 -15.99
C SER A 48 -16.83 3.10 -15.40
N ASP A 49 -16.40 3.97 -14.46
CA ASP A 49 -17.24 4.92 -13.70
C ASP A 49 -17.22 6.34 -14.31
N ASP A 50 -16.66 6.53 -15.51
CA ASP A 50 -16.77 7.80 -16.28
C ASP A 50 -18.25 8.17 -16.61
N ASP A 51 -19.22 7.36 -16.16
CA ASP A 51 -20.67 7.61 -16.21
C ASP A 51 -21.40 7.59 -14.84
N THR A 52 -20.78 7.38 -13.65
CA THR A 52 -21.51 7.48 -12.36
C THR A 52 -20.63 7.72 -11.11
N PRO A 53 -20.95 8.70 -10.22
CA PRO A 53 -20.15 8.95 -9.01
C PRO A 53 -20.52 7.98 -7.88
N ALA A 54 -19.62 7.05 -7.54
CA ALA A 54 -19.83 6.13 -6.40
C ALA A 54 -18.98 6.51 -5.17
N GLN A 55 -19.71 6.91 -4.14
CA GLN A 55 -19.31 7.27 -2.78
C GLN A 55 -18.40 6.26 -2.06
N THR A 56 -17.50 6.85 -1.26
CA THR A 56 -16.71 6.32 -0.14
C THR A 56 -17.39 5.26 0.71
N TYR A 57 -16.70 4.13 0.99
CA TYR A 57 -16.87 3.38 2.24
C TYR A 57 -15.52 2.86 2.80
N SER A 58 -15.12 3.52 3.89
CA SER A 58 -14.61 3.04 5.18
C SER A 58 -13.38 2.12 5.30
N GLN A 59 -12.38 2.74 5.92
CA GLN A 59 -11.26 2.22 6.70
C GLN A 59 -11.69 1.31 7.88
N PRO A 60 -11.00 0.19 8.13
CA PRO A 60 -11.03 -0.48 9.44
C PRO A 60 -10.01 0.12 10.44
N ASN A 61 -10.57 0.75 11.47
CA ASN A 61 -10.16 0.79 12.89
C ASN A 61 -8.67 0.82 13.32
N GLU A 62 -8.24 1.96 13.89
CA GLU A 62 -7.25 2.00 14.97
C GLU A 62 -7.90 2.58 16.25
N PRO A 63 -7.87 1.88 17.40
CA PRO A 63 -8.40 2.40 18.66
C PRO A 63 -7.45 3.41 19.30
N THR A 64 -8.01 4.54 19.72
CA THR A 64 -7.40 5.58 20.55
C THR A 64 -6.71 5.03 21.80
N HIS A 65 -5.47 5.47 22.07
CA HIS A 65 -4.93 5.61 23.42
C HIS A 65 -4.44 7.07 23.65
N PRO A 66 -4.56 7.62 24.89
CA PRO A 66 -4.62 9.07 25.15
C PRO A 66 -3.42 9.67 25.95
N GLY A 67 -2.95 10.86 25.51
CA GLY A 67 -2.30 11.95 26.31
C GLY A 67 -0.78 11.88 26.62
N PRO A 68 -0.07 13.01 26.92
CA PRO A 68 -0.54 14.38 27.17
C PRO A 68 0.18 15.50 26.33
N ALA A 69 -0.34 16.71 26.49
CA ALA A 69 -0.07 17.95 25.76
C ALA A 69 1.37 18.53 25.80
N ALA A 70 1.78 19.16 24.69
CA ALA A 70 2.48 20.47 24.63
C ALA A 70 2.41 20.98 23.18
N THR A 71 1.45 21.86 22.86
CA THR A 71 1.63 23.33 22.76
C THR A 71 2.45 23.77 21.55
N HIS A 72 1.79 24.54 20.69
CA HIS A 72 2.29 25.32 19.56
C HIS A 72 3.73 25.88 19.73
N SER A 73 4.51 25.78 18.65
CA SER A 73 5.60 26.71 18.28
C SER A 73 5.82 26.52 16.76
N ALA A 74 5.09 27.25 15.93
CA ALA A 74 5.53 28.46 15.21
C ALA A 74 5.93 28.13 13.75
N PRO A 75 5.27 28.73 12.73
CA PRO A 75 5.68 28.57 11.34
C PRO A 75 6.84 29.54 11.07
N SER A 76 8.00 29.02 10.70
CA SER A 76 9.14 29.84 10.28
C SER A 76 9.74 29.27 8.99
N ASP A 77 9.20 29.73 7.87
CA ASP A 77 10.00 30.08 6.68
C ASP A 77 10.15 31.62 6.74
N PRO A 78 11.26 32.28 6.33
CA PRO A 78 12.18 31.85 5.27
C PRO A 78 13.68 32.13 5.53
N SER A 79 14.57 31.42 4.82
CA SER A 79 15.87 32.02 4.47
C SER A 79 16.45 31.48 3.16
N PRO A 80 16.53 32.30 2.10
CA PRO A 80 17.38 32.07 0.93
C PRO A 80 18.74 32.74 1.17
N THR A 81 19.81 31.96 1.32
CA THR A 81 21.20 32.46 1.29
C THR A 81 22.11 31.29 0.84
N SER A 82 22.46 31.14 -0.45
CA SER A 82 23.55 31.81 -1.21
C SER A 82 24.97 31.39 -0.71
N PRO A 83 26.06 31.63 -1.44
CA PRO A 83 26.55 30.98 -2.66
C PRO A 83 28.00 30.47 -2.49
N GLY A 84 28.36 29.30 -3.04
CA GLY A 84 29.76 28.86 -3.01
C GLY A 84 30.00 27.48 -3.60
N ASP A 85 30.32 27.42 -4.89
CA ASP A 85 31.47 26.65 -5.38
C ASP A 85 31.78 27.09 -6.83
N GLN A 86 32.47 28.23 -6.95
CA GLN A 86 33.23 28.58 -8.15
C GLN A 86 34.62 27.96 -8.02
N SER A 87 34.83 26.75 -8.56
CA SER A 87 36.15 26.25 -8.99
C SER A 87 35.91 24.93 -9.71
N HIS A 88 35.81 24.82 -11.04
CA HIS A 88 36.93 24.92 -11.96
C HIS A 88 36.36 24.93 -13.39
N ARG A 89 36.35 26.09 -14.04
CA ARG A 89 36.15 26.20 -15.49
C ARG A 89 37.18 27.17 -16.07
N GLY A 90 38.20 26.59 -16.70
CA GLY A 90 38.97 27.19 -17.80
C GLY A 90 40.21 28.01 -17.43
N GLY A 91 41.30 27.77 -18.16
CA GLY A 91 42.43 28.69 -18.22
C GLY A 91 43.68 28.03 -18.81
N GLY A 92 44.09 28.46 -20.01
CA GLY A 92 45.16 27.89 -20.79
C GLY A 92 46.60 28.16 -20.30
N ALA A 93 47.52 27.37 -20.84
CA ALA A 93 48.94 27.66 -21.00
C ALA A 93 49.23 27.27 -22.47
N ALA A 94 49.51 28.26 -23.33
CA ALA A 94 50.86 28.74 -23.66
C ALA A 94 51.60 27.77 -24.59
#